data_AF-A0A0U3AL06-F1
#
_entry.id   AF-A0A0U3AL06-F1
#
_cell.length_a   1.000
_cell.length_b   1.000
_cell.length_c   1.000
_cell.angle_alpha   90.00
_cell.angle_beta   90.00
_cell.angle_gamma   90.00
#
_symmetry.space_group_name_H-M   'P 1'
#
loop_
_entity.id
_entity.type
_entity.pdbx_description
1 polymer ?
#
loop_
_entity_poly.entity_id
_entity_poly.type
_entity_poly.pdbx_seq_one_letter_code
_entity_poly.pdbx_strand_id
1 'polypeptide(L)' 'MFLVIIHKLEYFLNAHIVGTQIHARAWELLLAMLVMEAAFGIAGVIAAPIYYAYLKDELVSRGLI' A
#
# COMPACT_ATOMS: atom_id res chain seq x y z
N MET A 1 -3.22 -20.38 -14.50
CA MET A 1 -4.01 -20.00 -13.30
C MET A 1 -3.16 -20.03 -12.02
N PHE A 2 -2.32 -21.05 -11.81
CA PHE A 2 -1.40 -21.15 -10.67
C PHE A 2 -0.42 -19.95 -10.54
N LEU A 3 0.26 -19.55 -11.63
CA LEU A 3 1.14 -18.37 -11.63
C LEU A 3 0.40 -17.06 -11.31
N VAL A 4 -0.86 -16.91 -11.75
CA VAL A 4 -1.66 -15.70 -11.48
C VAL A 4 -2.00 -15.57 -10.00
N ILE A 5 -2.30 -16.69 -9.34
CA ILE A 5 -2.62 -16.73 -7.91
C ILE A 5 -1.38 -16.46 -7.07
N ILE A 6 -0.25 -17.11 -7.38
CA ILE A 6 1.03 -16.86 -6.72
C ILE A 6 1.42 -15.40 -6.88
N HIS A 7 1.34 -14.84 -8.09
CA HIS A 7 1.70 -13.44 -8.32
C HIS A 7 0.82 -12.48 -7.52
N LYS A 8 -0.50 -12.74 -7.45
CA LYS A 8 -1.42 -11.91 -6.66
C LYS A 8 -1.13 -12.00 -5.16
N LEU A 9 -0.85 -13.21 -4.64
CA LEU A 9 -0.44 -13.44 -3.25
C LEU A 9 0.89 -12.75 -2.92
N GLU A 10 1.85 -12.78 -3.84
CA GLU A 10 3.14 -12.11 -3.70
C GLU A 10 2.95 -10.59 -3.58
N TYR A 11 2.04 -9.99 -4.36
CA TYR A 11 1.66 -8.57 -4.20
C TYR A 11 1.00 -8.27 -2.85
N PHE A 12 0.13 -9.16 -2.33
CA PHE A 12 -0.46 -8.99 -1.00
C PHE A 12 0.58 -9.11 0.12
N LEU A 13 1.50 -10.06 0.00
CA LEU A 13 2.59 -10.24 0.94
C LEU A 13 3.58 -9.08 0.90
N ASN A 14 3.94 -8.59 -0.29
CA ASN A 14 4.78 -7.41 -0.44
C ASN A 14 4.12 -6.17 0.17
N ALA A 15 2.81 -5.95 -0.02
CA ALA A 15 2.12 -4.83 0.62
C ALA A 15 2.19 -4.89 2.16
N HIS A 16 2.12 -6.10 2.75
CA HIS A 16 2.23 -6.29 4.19
C HIS A 16 3.67 -6.13 4.71
N ILE A 17 4.65 -6.71 4.02
CA ILE A 17 6.08 -6.64 4.38
C ILE A 17 6.59 -5.21 4.23
N VAL A 18 6.19 -4.51 3.17
CA VAL A 18 6.51 -3.11 2.92
C VAL A 18 5.86 -2.20 3.95
N GLY A 19 4.60 -2.40 4.33
CA GLY A 19 3.99 -1.66 5.45
C GLY A 19 4.75 -1.81 6.77
N THR A 20 5.38 -2.97 6.99
CA THR A 20 6.19 -3.25 8.18
C THR A 20 7.61 -2.67 8.09
N GLN A 21 8.22 -2.62 6.91
CA GLN A 21 9.57 -2.09 6.72
C GLN A 21 9.61 -0.55 6.64
N ILE A 22 8.59 0.13 6.11
CA ILE A 22 8.64 1.60 5.94
C ILE A 22 8.25 2.39 7.21
N HIS A 23 8.22 1.79 8.41
CA HIS A 23 7.81 2.48 9.66
C HIS A 23 6.50 3.28 9.49
N ALA A 24 5.53 2.74 8.76
CA ALA A 24 4.25 3.40 8.56
C ALA A 24 3.47 3.38 9.87
N ARG A 25 3.10 4.54 10.43
CA ARG A 25 2.26 4.55 11.63
C ARG A 25 0.86 4.05 11.25
N ALA A 26 0.26 3.22 12.10
CA ALA A 26 -1.05 2.62 11.84
C ALA A 26 -2.14 3.63 11.45
N TRP A 27 -2.07 4.86 12.00
CA TRP A 27 -3.02 5.92 11.66
C TRP A 27 -2.85 6.47 10.23
N GLU A 28 -1.63 6.47 9.66
CA GLU A 28 -1.38 6.95 8.29
C GLU A 28 -1.99 5.98 7.26
N LEU A 29 -1.81 4.68 7.51
CA LEU A 29 -2.40 3.63 6.67
C LEU A 29 -3.93 3.62 6.76
N LEU A 30 -4.51 3.80 7.97
CA LEU A 30 -5.95 3.92 8.13
C LEU A 30 -6.52 5.13 7.37
N LEU A 31 -5.82 6.26 7.40
CA LEU A 31 -6.26 7.46 6.70
C LEU A 31 -6.14 7.28 5.18
N ALA A 32 -5.08 6.64 4.70
CA ALA A 32 -4.92 6.28 3.28
C ALA A 32 -6.03 5.33 2.81
N MET A 33 -6.40 4.34 3.63
CA MET A 33 -7.52 3.44 3.36
C MET A 33 -8.84 4.20 3.25
N LEU A 34 -9.11 5.13 4.16
CA LEU A 34 -10.35 5.92 4.18
C LEU A 34 -10.46 6.84 2.93
N VAL A 35 -9.36 7.50 2.57
CA VAL A 35 -9.32 8.40 1.40
C VAL A 35 -9.51 7.61 0.10
N MET A 36 -8.83 6.48 -0.03
CA MET A 36 -8.96 5.62 -1.20
C MET A 36 -10.33 4.95 -1.26
N GLU A 37 -10.92 4.58 -0.12
CA GLU A 37 -12.29 4.08 -0.04
C GLU A 37 -13.30 5.12 -0.50
N ALA A 38 -13.16 6.39 -0.08
CA ALA A 38 -14.04 7.45 -0.53
C ALA A 38 -13.90 7.76 -2.04
N ALA A 39 -12.70 7.59 -2.60
CA ALA A 39 -12.43 7.85 -4.02
C ALA A 39 -12.83 6.68 -4.95
N PHE A 40 -12.64 5.43 -4.51
CA PHE A 40 -12.73 4.23 -5.36
C PHE A 40 -13.54 3.08 -4.75
N GLY A 41 -14.12 3.24 -3.55
CA GLY A 41 -14.84 2.20 -2.83
C GLY A 41 -13.94 1.07 -2.31
N ILE A 42 -14.46 -0.15 -2.25
CA ILE A 42 -13.73 -1.34 -1.76
C ILE A 42 -12.41 -1.58 -2.52
N ALA A 43 -12.37 -1.25 -3.82
CA ALA A 43 -11.15 -1.34 -4.61
C ALA A 43 -10.04 -0.40 -4.10
N GLY A 44 -10.43 0.75 -3.55
CA GLY A 44 -9.53 1.72 -2.95
C GLY A 44 -8.89 1.21 -1.65
N VAL A 45 -9.65 0.52 -0.81
CA VAL A 45 -9.11 -0.09 0.43
C VAL A 45 -7.99 -1.08 0.12
N ILE A 46 -8.14 -1.86 -0.95
CA ILE A 46 -7.12 -2.83 -1.40
C ILE A 46 -5.88 -2.11 -1.97
N ALA A 47 -6.09 -1.02 -2.69
CA ALA A 47 -5.02 -0.25 -3.33
C ALA A 47 -4.29 0.72 -2.38
N ALA A 48 -4.90 1.10 -1.25
CA ALA A 48 -4.37 2.06 -0.29
C ALA A 48 -2.97 1.75 0.26
N PRO A 49 -2.66 0.53 0.76
CA PRO A 49 -1.31 0.22 1.24
C PRO A 49 -0.27 0.25 0.13
N ILE A 50 -0.64 -0.12 -1.10
CA ILE A 50 0.25 -0.07 -2.27
C ILE A 50 0.56 1.38 -2.63
N TYR A 51 -0.47 2.23 -2.70
CA TYR A 51 -0.30 3.65 -2.99
C TYR A 51 0.49 4.38 -1.89
N TYR A 52 0.21 4.09 -0.61
CA TYR A 52 0.94 4.69 0.51
C TYR A 52 2.42 4.30 0.47
N ALA A 53 2.73 3.03 0.23
CA ALA A 53 4.09 2.55 0.09
C ALA A 53 4.83 3.24 -1.07
N TYR A 54 4.18 3.32 -2.24
CA TYR A 54 4.75 3.97 -3.41
C TYR A 54 4.98 5.47 -3.20
N LEU A 55 4.01 6.18 -2.61
CA LEU A 55 4.15 7.60 -2.30
C LEU A 55 5.31 7.87 -1.36
N LYS A 56 5.46 7.01 -0.33
CA LYS A 56 6.51 7.14 0.67
C LYS A 56 7.89 6.83 0.08
N ASP A 57 7.99 5.80 -0.77
CA ASP A 57 9.21 5.49 -1.51
C ASP A 57 9.62 6.62 -2.46
N GLU A 58 8.65 7.21 -3.18
CA GLU A 58 8.89 8.36 -4.05
C GLU A 58 9.35 9.60 -3.28
N LEU A 59 8.76 9.85 -2.10
CA LEU A 59 9.15 10.94 -1.20
C LEU A 59 10.58 10.76 -0.66
N VAL A 60 10.95 9.54 -0.25
CA VAL A 60 12.31 9.20 0.19
C VAL A 60 13.31 9.29 -0.96
N SER A 61 12.95 8.77 -2.14
CA SER A 61 13.76 8.84 -3.36
C SER A 61 14.05 10.28 -3.77
N ARG A 62 13.09 11.19 -3.56
CA ARG A 62 13.25 12.63 -3.78
C ARG A 62 13.92 13.38 -2.62
N GLY A 63 14.25 12.70 -1.52
CA GLY A 63 14.88 13.30 -0.34
C GLY A 63 14.01 14.35 0.37
N LEU A 64 12.69 14.24 0.25
CA LEU A 64 11.73 15.19 0.83
C LEU A 64 11.35 14.87 2.29
N ILE A 65 11.75 13.68 2.78
CA ILE A 65 11.57 13.17 4.15
C ILE A 65 12.75 12.28 4.55
#